data_AF-A0A1V0M7H2-F1
#
_entry.id   AF-A0A1V0M7H2-F1
#
_cell.length_a   1.000
_cell.length_b   1.000
_cell.length_c   1.000
_cell.angle_alpha   90.00
_cell.angle_beta   90.00
_cell.angle_gamma   90.00
#
_symmetry.space_group_name_H-M   'P 1'
#
loop_
_entity.id
_entity.type
_entity.pdbx_description
1 polymer ?
#
loop_
_entity_poly.entity_id
_entity_poly.type
_entity_poly.pdbx_seq_one_letter_code
_entity_poly.pdbx_strand_id
1 'polypeptide(L)'
;MIKLGIVMDPISSINIKKDSSFAMLLEAQKRGYEIHYMEMQDLSLEQGVAIAETKVIELKEDPNGWCEFKSEQTIVLSELDAILMRKDPPFDTEYIYATYILERAEEKGTLIAEESPDDLQINHQIRVEAHLVA
;
A
#
# COMPACT_ATOMS: atom_id res chain seq x y z
N MET A 1 -18.00 -6.13 -1.42
CA MET A 1 -16.89 -6.16 -2.40
C MET A 1 -15.66 -5.75 -1.62
N ILE A 2 -14.55 -6.48 -1.73
CA ILE A 2 -13.34 -6.16 -0.96
C ILE A 2 -12.61 -5.00 -1.64
N LYS A 3 -12.19 -4.01 -0.85
CA LYS A 3 -11.35 -2.89 -1.27
C LYS A 3 -9.91 -3.12 -0.81
N LEU A 4 -9.02 -3.29 -1.78
CA LEU A 4 -7.61 -3.56 -1.55
C LEU A 4 -6.79 -2.32 -1.90
N GLY A 5 -6.08 -1.77 -0.92
CA GLY A 5 -5.03 -0.79 -1.14
C GLY A 5 -3.70 -1.44 -1.51
N ILE A 6 -2.90 -0.76 -2.32
CA ILE A 6 -1.48 -1.06 -2.48
C ILE A 6 -0.69 0.25 -2.45
N VAL A 7 0.36 0.27 -1.63
CA VAL A 7 1.38 1.32 -1.61
C VAL A 7 2.62 0.74 -2.26
N MET A 8 3.05 1.28 -3.40
CA MET A 8 4.20 0.74 -4.14
C MET A 8 4.97 1.82 -4.90
N ASP A 9 6.14 1.45 -5.43
CA ASP A 9 6.83 2.25 -6.45
C ASP A 9 5.97 2.44 -7.70
N PRO A 10 6.23 3.47 -8.54
CA PRO A 10 5.40 3.80 -9.69
C PRO A 10 5.04 2.57 -10.53
N ILE A 11 3.75 2.26 -10.66
CA ILE A 11 3.27 1.08 -11.42
C ILE A 11 3.66 1.13 -12.89
N SER A 12 4.03 2.31 -13.41
CA SER A 12 4.56 2.50 -14.76
C SER A 12 5.99 1.99 -14.94
N SER A 13 6.71 1.68 -13.85
CA SER A 13 8.12 1.28 -13.86
C SER A 13 8.34 -0.23 -13.79
N ILE A 14 7.30 -1.01 -13.50
CA ILE A 14 7.42 -2.44 -13.19
C ILE A 14 7.70 -3.31 -14.43
N ASN A 15 8.29 -4.48 -14.20
CA ASN A 15 8.33 -5.56 -15.19
C ASN A 15 7.20 -6.56 -14.91
N ILE A 16 6.08 -6.42 -15.62
CA ILE A 16 4.86 -7.22 -15.38
C ILE A 16 5.05 -8.75 -15.44
N LYS A 17 6.13 -9.25 -16.04
CA LYS A 17 6.44 -10.70 -16.09
C LYS A 17 7.14 -11.22 -14.84
N LYS A 18 7.70 -10.33 -14.03
CA LYS A 18 8.56 -10.67 -12.88
C LYS A 18 8.08 -10.04 -11.57
N ASP A 19 7.17 -9.08 -11.66
CA ASP A 19 6.67 -8.34 -10.52
C ASP A 19 5.59 -9.13 -9.76
N SER A 20 5.88 -9.50 -8.51
CA SER A 20 4.93 -10.24 -7.68
C SER A 20 3.74 -9.37 -7.26
N SER A 21 3.93 -8.07 -7.04
CA SER A 21 2.84 -7.13 -6.72
C SER A 21 1.80 -7.12 -7.83
N PHE A 22 2.25 -7.03 -9.09
CA PHE A 22 1.38 -7.11 -10.26
C PHE A 22 0.60 -8.42 -10.36
N ALA A 23 1.27 -9.56 -10.12
CA ALA A 23 0.61 -10.86 -10.10
C ALA A 23 -0.46 -10.97 -9.00
N MET A 24 -0.20 -10.42 -7.81
CA MET A 24 -1.17 -10.35 -6.72
C MET A 24 -2.38 -9.48 -7.07
N LEU A 25 -2.14 -8.30 -7.64
CA LEU A 25 -3.22 -7.39 -8.02
C LEU A 25 -4.10 -7.97 -9.14
N LEU A 26 -3.51 -8.66 -10.13
CA LEU A 26 -4.29 -9.39 -11.14
C LEU A 26 -5.19 -10.46 -10.53
N GLU A 27 -4.70 -11.20 -9.54
CA GLU A 27 -5.49 -12.19 -8.83
C GLU A 27 -6.60 -11.55 -7.97
N ALA A 28 -6.31 -10.45 -7.29
CA ALA A 28 -7.30 -9.66 -6.56
C ALA A 28 -8.42 -9.17 -7.49
N GLN A 29 -8.06 -8.64 -8.66
CA GLN A 29 -9.02 -8.23 -9.69
C GLN A 29 -9.85 -9.42 -10.21
N LYS A 30 -9.23 -10.58 -10.47
CA LYS A 30 -9.95 -11.81 -10.87
C LYS A 30 -10.99 -12.25 -9.84
N ARG A 31 -10.76 -11.96 -8.56
CA ARG A 31 -11.70 -12.21 -7.45
C ARG A 31 -12.74 -11.11 -7.27
N GLY A 32 -12.71 -10.05 -8.08
CA GLY A 32 -13.64 -8.93 -8.04
C GLY A 32 -13.34 -7.91 -6.95
N TYR A 33 -12.07 -7.76 -6.55
CA TYR A 33 -11.68 -6.72 -5.60
C TYR A 33 -11.55 -5.39 -6.32
N GLU A 34 -11.91 -4.31 -5.64
CA GLU A 34 -11.61 -2.94 -6.09
C GLU A 34 -10.21 -2.56 -5.60
N ILE A 35 -9.34 -2.14 -6.53
CA ILE A 35 -7.93 -1.89 -6.25
C ILE A 35 -7.69 -0.40 -6.17
N HIS A 36 -7.20 0.06 -5.01
CA HIS A 36 -6.76 1.42 -4.76
C HIS A 36 -5.24 1.47 -4.81
N TYR A 37 -4.71 2.11 -5.84
CA TYR A 37 -3.29 2.36 -6.01
C TYR A 37 -2.87 3.65 -5.31
N MET A 38 -1.72 3.59 -4.63
CA MET A 38 -1.07 4.69 -3.92
C MET A 38 0.45 4.58 -4.08
N GLU A 39 1.11 5.73 -4.08
CA GLU A 39 2.54 5.87 -3.87
C GLU A 39 2.80 6.47 -2.47
N MET A 40 4.06 6.57 -2.05
CA MET A 40 4.44 7.04 -0.71
C MET A 40 3.93 8.45 -0.43
N GLN A 41 4.07 9.34 -1.41
CA GLN A 41 3.64 10.74 -1.32
C GLN A 41 2.13 10.93 -1.23
N ASP A 42 1.35 9.91 -1.57
CA ASP A 42 -0.11 9.96 -1.54
C ASP A 42 -0.65 9.74 -0.13
N LEU A 43 0.19 9.23 0.78
CA LEU A 43 -0.17 8.96 2.18
C LEU A 43 -0.03 10.22 3.03
N SER A 44 -1.03 10.52 3.86
CA SER A 44 -0.94 11.61 4.81
C SER A 44 -1.74 11.37 6.09
N LEU A 45 -1.45 12.18 7.10
CA LEU A 45 -2.12 12.16 8.39
C LEU A 45 -2.83 13.50 8.64
N GLU A 46 -4.15 13.47 8.68
CA GLU A 46 -4.97 14.65 9.00
C GLU A 46 -5.58 14.52 10.38
N GLN A 47 -5.11 15.34 11.32
CA GLN A 47 -5.61 15.34 12.71
C GLN A 47 -5.60 13.95 13.38
N GLY A 48 -4.61 13.11 13.03
CA GLY A 48 -4.48 11.75 13.54
C GLY A 48 -5.26 10.68 12.74
N VAL A 49 -5.97 11.07 11.68
CA VAL A 49 -6.65 10.17 10.75
C VAL A 49 -5.75 9.91 9.55
N ALA A 50 -5.49 8.64 9.24
CA ALA A 50 -4.75 8.25 8.05
C ALA A 50 -5.64 8.36 6.81
N ILE A 51 -5.21 9.16 5.85
CA ILE A 51 -5.88 9.35 4.57
C ILE A 51 -4.90 9.14 3.41
N ALA A 52 -5.43 8.93 2.22
CA ALA A 52 -4.62 8.93 1.02
C ALA A 52 -5.35 9.44 -0.22
N GLU A 53 -4.60 10.04 -1.14
CA GLU A 53 -5.03 10.27 -2.52
C GLU A 53 -4.89 8.96 -3.30
N THR A 54 -5.99 8.29 -3.58
CA THR A 54 -5.99 6.97 -4.22
C THR A 54 -6.47 7.02 -5.65
N LYS A 55 -5.91 6.16 -6.49
CA LYS A 55 -6.42 5.91 -7.84
C LYS A 55 -7.04 4.52 -7.92
N VAL A 56 -8.28 4.42 -8.39
CA VAL A 56 -8.87 3.11 -8.70
C VAL A 56 -8.29 2.63 -10.02
N ILE A 57 -7.74 1.43 -10.04
CA ILE A 57 -7.05 0.88 -11.22
C ILE A 57 -7.68 -0.42 -11.72
N GLU A 58 -7.58 -0.62 -13.03
CA GLU A 58 -7.74 -1.92 -13.67
C GLU A 58 -6.42 -2.36 -14.31
N LEU A 59 -6.11 -3.64 -14.18
CA LEU A 59 -4.89 -4.25 -14.70
C LEU A 59 -5.18 -5.23 -15.84
N LYS A 60 -4.24 -5.31 -16.78
CA LYS A 60 -4.26 -6.23 -17.93
C LYS A 60 -2.87 -6.81 -18.13
N GLU A 61 -2.79 -8.10 -18.49
CA GLU A 61 -1.53 -8.75 -18.88
C GLU A 61 -1.10 -8.31 -20.30
N ASP A 62 -0.88 -7.00 -20.50
CA ASP A 62 -0.44 -6.40 -21.78
C ASP A 62 0.78 -5.49 -21.56
N PRO A 63 1.96 -5.85 -22.10
CA PRO A 63 3.17 -5.02 -22.02
C PRO A 63 3.03 -3.62 -22.65
N ASN A 64 2.01 -3.34 -23.44
CA ASN A 64 1.79 -2.02 -24.05
C ASN A 64 0.84 -1.13 -23.24
N GLY A 65 0.25 -1.63 -22.16
CA GLY A 65 -0.75 -0.93 -21.38
C GLY A 65 -1.34 -1.81 -20.29
N TRP A 66 -0.56 -2.04 -19.24
CA TRP A 66 -0.91 -3.00 -18.18
C TRP A 66 -1.74 -2.41 -17.05
N CYS A 67 -1.90 -1.09 -16.98
CA CYS A 67 -2.65 -0.39 -15.95
C CYS A 67 -3.49 0.73 -16.56
N GLU A 68 -4.74 0.85 -16.10
CA GLU A 68 -5.68 1.89 -16.49
C GLU A 68 -6.24 2.55 -15.22
N PHE A 69 -6.07 3.86 -15.09
CA PHE A 69 -6.64 4.65 -13.99
C PHE A 69 -8.10 5.02 -14.29
N LYS A 70 -9.01 4.65 -13.40
CA LYS A 70 -10.47 4.81 -13.58
C LYS A 70 -11.02 6.03 -12.87
N SER A 71 -10.53 6.31 -11.67
CA SER A 71 -10.91 7.46 -10.86
C SER A 71 -9.81 7.80 -9.87
N GLU A 72 -9.87 9.01 -9.34
CA GLU A 72 -8.98 9.53 -8.30
C GLU A 72 -9.83 10.11 -7.18
N GLN A 73 -9.47 9.81 -5.93
CA GLN A 73 -10.25 10.19 -4.76
C GLN A 73 -9.38 10.17 -3.50
N THR A 74 -9.60 11.16 -2.63
CA THR A 74 -9.09 11.12 -1.26
C THR A 74 -10.01 10.26 -0.40
N ILE A 75 -9.46 9.25 0.27
CA ILE A 75 -10.22 8.39 1.19
C ILE A 75 -9.55 8.31 2.55
N VAL A 76 -10.33 7.96 3.58
CA VAL A 76 -9.77 7.49 4.83
C VAL A 76 -9.28 6.06 4.64
N LEU A 77 -8.03 5.77 5.01
CA LEU A 77 -7.43 4.45 4.79
C LEU A 77 -8.16 3.33 5.53
N SER A 78 -8.85 3.66 6.63
CA SER A 78 -9.70 2.72 7.36
C SER A 78 -10.97 2.27 6.61
N GLU A 79 -11.26 2.85 5.44
CA GLU A 79 -12.34 2.39 4.56
C GLU A 79 -11.91 1.23 3.65
N LEU A 80 -10.61 0.92 3.60
CA LEU A 80 -10.06 -0.23 2.90
C LEU A 80 -10.08 -1.46 3.81
N ASP A 81 -10.36 -2.63 3.24
CA ASP A 81 -10.34 -3.89 4.00
C ASP A 81 -8.91 -4.35 4.28
N ALA A 82 -8.00 -4.13 3.32
CA ALA A 82 -6.58 -4.44 3.46
C ALA A 82 -5.71 -3.48 2.64
N ILE A 83 -4.47 -3.28 3.07
CA ILE A 83 -3.44 -2.54 2.34
C ILE A 83 -2.18 -3.39 2.24
N LEU A 84 -1.66 -3.54 1.02
CA LEU A 84 -0.35 -4.13 0.77
C LEU A 84 0.72 -3.03 0.78
N MET A 85 1.69 -3.09 1.68
CA MET A 85 2.89 -2.23 1.63
C MET A 85 3.97 -2.94 0.79
N ARG A 86 4.22 -2.41 -0.41
CA ARG A 86 5.02 -3.02 -1.48
C ARG A 86 6.02 -2.02 -2.07
N LYS A 87 6.69 -1.28 -1.18
CA LYS A 87 7.78 -0.39 -1.54
C LYS A 87 9.08 -1.20 -1.58
N ASP A 88 9.86 -1.07 -2.67
CA ASP A 88 11.17 -1.71 -2.72
C ASP A 88 12.14 -1.01 -1.74
N PRO A 89 13.07 -1.75 -1.10
CA PRO A 89 14.13 -1.18 -0.26
C PRO A 89 14.90 -0.06 -0.98
N PRO A 90 15.43 0.93 -0.25
CA PRO A 90 15.78 0.87 1.17
C PRO A 90 14.65 1.24 2.15
N PHE A 91 14.79 0.80 3.40
CA PHE A 91 13.98 1.26 4.54
C PHE A 91 14.54 2.58 5.06
N ASP A 92 14.15 3.67 4.41
CA ASP A 92 14.54 5.02 4.79
C ASP A 92 13.47 5.69 5.67
N THR A 93 13.69 6.96 5.99
CA THR A 93 12.75 7.73 6.82
C THR A 93 11.36 7.84 6.20
N GLU A 94 11.25 7.85 4.87
CA GLU A 94 9.96 7.93 4.17
C GLU A 94 9.17 6.64 4.39
N TYR A 95 9.84 5.47 4.30
CA TYR A 95 9.24 4.18 4.66
C TYR A 95 8.71 4.19 6.10
N ILE A 96 9.50 4.67 7.05
CA ILE A 96 9.13 4.74 8.47
C ILE A 96 7.91 5.65 8.68
N TYR A 97 7.83 6.79 7.98
CA TYR A 97 6.66 7.66 8.10
C TYR A 97 5.40 7.02 7.53
N ALA A 98 5.51 6.31 6.41
CA ALA A 98 4.37 5.57 5.86
C ALA A 98 3.87 4.49 6.82
N THR A 99 4.76 3.72 7.46
CA THR A 99 4.32 2.69 8.42
C THR A 99 3.56 3.31 9.59
N TYR A 100 4.00 4.45 10.14
CA TYR A 100 3.24 5.14 11.19
C TYR A 100 1.87 5.65 10.73
N ILE A 101 1.71 6.03 9.45
CA ILE A 101 0.41 6.40 8.88
C ILE A 101 -0.47 5.14 8.76
N LEU A 102 0.07 4.06 8.18
CA LEU A 102 -0.65 2.80 8.00
C LEU A 102 -1.08 2.16 9.33
N GLU A 103 -0.28 2.28 10.39
CA GLU A 103 -0.65 1.85 11.76
C GLU A 103 -1.93 2.53 12.25
N ARG A 104 -2.17 3.80 11.92
CA ARG A 104 -3.41 4.49 12.32
C ARG A 104 -4.64 3.91 11.61
N ALA A 105 -4.48 3.40 10.39
CA ALA A 105 -5.53 2.65 9.70
C ALA A 105 -5.72 1.24 10.30
N GLU A 106 -4.61 0.58 10.66
CA GLU A 106 -4.61 -0.73 11.32
C GLU A 106 -5.38 -0.69 12.66
N GLU A 107 -5.12 0.32 13.48
CA GLU A 107 -5.85 0.59 14.73
C GLU A 107 -7.37 0.75 14.54
N LYS A 108 -7.82 1.04 13.32
CA LYS A 108 -9.23 1.19 12.94
C LYS A 108 -9.81 -0.04 12.21
N GLY A 109 -9.01 -1.09 11.99
CA GLY A 109 -9.47 -2.38 11.51
C GLY A 109 -9.02 -2.77 10.10
N THR A 110 -8.27 -1.93 9.40
CA THR A 110 -7.68 -2.29 8.09
C THR A 110 -6.52 -3.26 8.28
N LEU A 111 -6.49 -4.35 7.53
CA LEU A 111 -5.35 -5.27 7.56
C LEU A 111 -4.16 -4.67 6.80
N ILE A 112 -3.01 -4.50 7.46
CA ILE A 112 -1.77 -4.11 6.79
C ILE A 112 -0.93 -5.38 6.55
N ALA A 113 -0.59 -5.64 5.29
CA ALA A 113 0.24 -6.79 4.91
C ALA A 113 1.53 -6.34 4.22
N GLU A 114 2.65 -6.87 4.71
CA GLU A 114 4.01 -6.62 4.22
C GLU A 114 4.60 -7.96 3.75
N GLU A 115 5.42 -7.98 2.68
CA GLU A 115 5.84 -9.25 2.05
C GLU A 115 7.18 -9.81 2.57
N SER A 116 8.00 -9.05 3.30
CA SER A 116 9.35 -9.50 3.68
C SER A 116 9.51 -9.86 5.18
N PRO A 117 10.12 -11.02 5.51
CA PRO A 117 10.49 -11.39 6.88
C PRO A 117 11.46 -10.42 7.55
N ASP A 118 12.31 -9.75 6.76
CA ASP A 118 13.26 -8.75 7.26
C ASP A 118 12.51 -7.45 7.63
N ASP A 119 11.42 -7.13 6.92
CA ASP A 119 10.57 -5.95 7.17
C ASP A 119 9.86 -6.10 8.53
N LEU A 120 9.34 -7.29 8.81
CA LEU A 120 8.73 -7.64 10.10
C LEU A 120 9.72 -7.50 11.27
N GLN A 121 11.00 -7.86 11.07
CA GLN A 121 12.03 -7.72 12.10
C GLN A 121 12.43 -6.26 12.31
N ILE A 122 12.57 -5.48 11.24
CA ILE A 122 12.92 -4.05 11.31
C ILE A 122 11.77 -3.25 11.92
N ASN A 123 10.52 -3.50 11.54
CA ASN A 123 9.35 -2.85 12.13
C ASN A 123 9.18 -3.23 13.59
N HIS A 124 9.42 -4.49 13.97
CA HIS A 124 9.50 -4.87 15.38
C HIS A 124 10.57 -4.06 16.12
N GLN A 125 11.75 -3.87 15.54
CA GLN A 125 12.83 -3.08 16.14
C GLN A 125 12.47 -1.59 16.26
N ILE A 126 11.92 -0.98 15.22
CA ILE A 126 11.46 0.43 15.23
C ILE A 126 10.36 0.62 16.27
N ARG A 127 9.37 -0.28 16.36
CA ARG A 127 8.29 -0.21 17.36
C ARG A 127 8.82 -0.30 18.79
N VAL A 128 9.81 -1.16 19.03
CA VAL A 128 10.49 -1.25 20.33
C VAL A 128 11.22 0.06 20.66
N GLU A 129 11.92 0.65 19.69
CA GLU A 129 12.63 1.91 19.89
C GLU A 129 11.68 3.09 20.10
N ALA A 130 10.61 3.23 19.30
CA ALA A 130 9.60 4.28 19.45
C ALA A 130 8.93 4.28 20.83
N HIS A 131 8.70 3.09 21.41
CA HIS A 131 8.16 2.94 22.76
C HIS A 131 9.15 3.30 23.88
N LEU A 132 10.46 3.32 23.59
CA LEU A 132 11.51 3.70 24.55
C LEU A 132 11.75 5.22 24.59
N VAL A 133 11.28 5.96 23.57
CA VAL A 133 11.42 7.42 23.47
C VAL A 133 10.12 8.19 23.72
N ALA A 134 9.01 7.51 24.00
CA ALA A 134 7.71 8.09 24.40
C ALA A 134 7.48 7.94 25.92
#